data_AF-A0A1H3K125-F1
#
_entry.id   AF-A0A1H3K125-F1
#
_cell.length_a   1.000
_cell.length_b   1.000
_cell.length_c   1.000
_cell.angle_alpha   90.00
_cell.angle_beta   90.00
_cell.angle_gamma   90.00
#
_symmetry.space_group_name_H-M   'P 1'
#
loop_
_entity.id
_entity.type
_entity.pdbx_description
1 polymer ?
#
loop_
_entity_poly.entity_id
_entity_poly.type
_entity_poly.pdbx_seq_one_letter_code
_entity_poly.pdbx_strand_id
1 'polypeptide(L)'
;MRKIISSFLLILALAFVGAGLPLYMDSIDLDLDLSSDAPDSEKELDLPYSLEHQELSASEHLIEFTIDLSHVPEDLHPTSSGLLKISILQNDQKIRDVSDESFHADIQIDQHENSHALSGSIHLFPEAFQTPDGDYRLQVRFLSADSSDLIPPKEIPLSFSSIKAYSSAVWDAPPNTTALTLYFPEEEHEHLIPITRFVPRTNTTLRETVTQLEQGPADHLGLAPGSPIPRVPRIHLSAGVTSLYLTSPSEPYSVDPSIASTAAHSLIESLGSINEVHEIQFYFDNQIIAEGFKGLNTSERFYPSQRTSYFPAFVGTEGRALLFPVYTDQTEIVLLLEKLKYQNQHDFYHHRVQPTIPHFVELLDHEISEDRLLLNFNPAFKEYITQHPVHGKMMIDSILLTVGSLPDINFVEFLTEGEPVHLPAEINQELPLSIPSYINPEN
;
A
#
# COMPACT_ATOMS: atom_id res chain seq x y z
N MET A 1 11.77 -22.51 -46.04
CA MET A 1 12.80 -23.25 -45.26
C MET A 1 12.43 -23.43 -43.79
N ARG A 2 11.97 -22.40 -43.06
CA ARG A 2 11.69 -22.46 -41.61
C ARG A 2 10.81 -23.64 -41.13
N LYS A 3 9.77 -24.01 -41.89
CA LYS A 3 8.88 -25.16 -41.57
C LYS A 3 9.53 -26.54 -41.74
N ILE A 4 10.55 -26.66 -42.61
CA ILE A 4 11.27 -27.92 -42.84
C ILE A 4 12.27 -28.15 -41.70
N ILE A 5 12.96 -27.09 -41.26
CA ILE A 5 13.93 -27.13 -40.16
C ILE A 5 13.22 -27.47 -38.83
N SER A 6 12.07 -26.84 -38.57
CA SER A 6 11.25 -27.14 -37.37
C SER A 6 10.76 -28.59 -37.36
N SER A 7 10.27 -29.10 -38.50
CA SER A 7 9.84 -30.50 -38.61
C SER A 7 11.01 -31.48 -38.40
N PHE A 8 12.21 -31.14 -38.88
CA PHE A 8 13.40 -31.99 -38.73
C PHE A 8 13.88 -32.04 -37.27
N LEU A 9 13.92 -30.89 -36.58
CA LEU A 9 14.27 -30.81 -35.15
C LEU A 9 13.27 -31.55 -34.26
N LEU A 10 11.98 -31.47 -34.59
CA LEU A 10 10.94 -32.19 -33.85
C LEU A 10 11.09 -33.72 -33.98
N ILE A 11 11.37 -34.20 -35.19
CA ILE A 11 11.63 -35.63 -35.44
C ILE A 11 12.89 -36.10 -34.71
N LEU A 12 13.93 -35.26 -34.67
CA LEU A 12 15.17 -35.55 -33.95
C LEU A 12 14.91 -35.65 -32.43
N ALA A 13 14.17 -34.71 -31.86
CA ALA A 13 13.81 -34.71 -30.44
C ALA A 13 12.96 -35.94 -30.07
N LEU A 14 11.98 -36.30 -30.89
CA LEU A 14 11.17 -37.51 -30.71
C LEU A 14 12.00 -38.81 -30.79
N ALA A 15 13.00 -38.85 -31.68
CA ALA A 15 13.91 -39.98 -31.79
C ALA A 15 14.80 -40.15 -30.55
N PHE A 16 15.27 -39.04 -29.96
CA PHE A 16 16.08 -39.08 -28.72
C PHE A 16 15.25 -39.50 -27.50
N VAL A 17 14.02 -38.99 -27.36
CA VAL A 17 13.12 -39.37 -26.27
C VAL A 17 12.70 -40.85 -26.38
N GLY A 18 12.45 -41.34 -27.60
CA GLY A 18 12.08 -42.74 -27.84
C GLY A 18 13.21 -43.74 -27.64
N ALA A 19 14.48 -43.33 -27.77
CA ALA A 19 15.64 -44.19 -27.60
C ALA A 19 16.05 -44.42 -26.12
N GLY A 20 15.39 -43.74 -25.17
CA GLY A 20 15.69 -43.89 -23.73
C GLY A 20 17.11 -43.46 -23.34
N LEU A 21 17.76 -42.62 -24.16
CA LEU A 21 19.06 -42.05 -23.85
C LEU A 21 18.88 -40.92 -22.83
N PRO A 22 19.46 -41.00 -21.62
CA PRO A 22 19.44 -39.88 -20.69
C PRO A 22 20.24 -38.72 -21.29
N LEU A 23 19.56 -37.61 -21.58
CA LEU A 23 20.19 -36.36 -21.98
C LEU A 23 20.86 -35.72 -20.75
N TYR A 24 22.14 -36.02 -20.55
CA TYR A 24 23.00 -35.16 -19.73
C TYR A 24 23.32 -33.91 -20.55
N MET A 25 22.40 -32.93 -20.52
CA MET A 25 22.63 -31.59 -21.05
C MET A 25 23.34 -30.76 -19.98
N ASP A 26 24.64 -30.99 -19.85
CA ASP A 26 25.53 -30.01 -19.23
C ASP A 26 26.55 -29.63 -20.30
N SER A 27 26.35 -28.46 -20.91
CA SER A 27 27.20 -27.81 -21.93
C SER A 27 27.50 -28.59 -23.22
N ILE A 28 26.53 -28.66 -24.15
CA ILE A 28 26.86 -28.73 -25.58
C ILE A 28 26.74 -27.30 -26.12
N ASP A 29 27.89 -26.64 -26.25
CA ASP A 29 28.00 -25.33 -26.89
C ASP A 29 28.04 -25.55 -28.41
N LEU A 30 26.85 -25.51 -29.04
CA LEU A 30 26.68 -25.63 -30.48
C LEU A 30 26.92 -24.26 -31.10
N ASP A 31 28.17 -23.97 -31.41
CA ASP A 31 28.59 -22.78 -32.15
C ASP A 31 28.19 -22.93 -33.63
N LEU A 32 26.90 -22.74 -33.89
CA LEU A 32 26.30 -22.67 -35.22
C LEU A 32 26.46 -21.24 -35.72
N ASP A 33 27.59 -20.99 -36.40
CA ASP A 33 27.82 -19.74 -37.10
C ASP A 33 26.85 -19.62 -38.30
N LEU A 34 25.69 -19.04 -38.01
CA LEU A 34 24.62 -18.69 -38.94
C LEU A 34 24.74 -17.23 -39.40
N SER A 35 25.96 -16.68 -39.51
CA SER A 35 26.20 -15.34 -40.03
C SER A 35 26.10 -15.31 -41.57
N SER A 36 24.90 -15.47 -42.12
CA SER A 36 24.61 -15.03 -43.50
C SER A 36 23.33 -14.21 -43.47
N ASP A 37 23.47 -12.92 -43.73
CA ASP A 37 22.43 -11.89 -43.79
C ASP A 37 21.81 -11.49 -42.44
N ALA A 38 22.65 -11.12 -41.47
CA ALA A 38 22.20 -10.18 -40.45
C ALA A 38 21.87 -8.86 -41.19
N PRO A 39 20.61 -8.38 -41.15
CA PRO A 39 20.27 -7.09 -41.75
C PRO A 39 21.22 -6.04 -41.18
N ASP A 40 21.74 -5.15 -42.05
CA ASP A 40 22.62 -4.05 -41.69
C ASP A 40 22.18 -3.49 -40.34
N SER A 41 23.05 -3.65 -39.32
CA SER A 41 22.82 -3.14 -37.98
C SER A 41 22.35 -1.70 -38.11
N GLU A 42 21.08 -1.45 -37.75
CA GLU A 42 20.45 -0.15 -37.80
C GLU A 42 21.43 0.85 -37.18
N LYS A 43 21.89 1.82 -37.97
CA LYS A 43 22.78 2.86 -37.46
C LYS A 43 21.98 3.61 -36.40
N GLU A 44 22.32 3.41 -35.13
CA GLU A 44 21.85 4.25 -34.03
C GLU A 44 22.08 5.72 -34.42
N LEU A 45 20.99 6.47 -34.54
CA LEU A 45 21.06 7.92 -34.69
C LEU A 45 21.49 8.49 -33.34
N ASP A 46 22.73 8.97 -33.28
CA ASP A 46 23.25 9.70 -32.12
C ASP A 46 22.70 11.13 -32.16
N LEU A 47 21.48 11.31 -31.62
CA LEU A 47 20.84 12.62 -31.53
C LEU A 47 21.37 13.38 -30.30
N PRO A 48 21.74 14.67 -30.44
CA PRO A 48 22.01 15.52 -29.29
C PRO A 48 20.74 15.68 -28.43
N TYR A 49 20.84 15.40 -27.14
CA TYR A 49 19.78 15.69 -26.17
C TYR A 49 20.35 16.17 -24.83
N SER A 50 19.53 16.90 -24.09
CA SER A 50 19.70 17.21 -22.68
C SER A 50 18.51 16.64 -21.90
N LEU A 51 18.78 16.05 -20.74
CA LEU A 51 17.77 15.63 -19.78
C LEU A 51 18.29 15.97 -18.38
N GLU A 52 17.58 16.85 -17.69
CA GLU A 52 17.89 17.31 -16.35
C GLU A 52 16.79 16.86 -15.40
N HIS A 53 17.18 16.29 -14.26
CA HIS A 53 16.28 15.86 -13.20
C HIS A 53 16.50 16.71 -11.96
N GLN A 54 15.41 17.23 -11.41
CA GLN A 54 15.40 17.99 -10.19
C GLN A 54 14.38 17.40 -9.21
N GLU A 55 14.83 17.12 -7.98
CA GLU A 55 13.94 16.85 -6.86
C GLU A 55 13.46 18.19 -6.28
N LEU A 56 12.16 18.48 -6.45
CA LEU A 56 11.53 19.69 -5.90
C LEU A 56 11.15 19.47 -4.44
N SER A 57 10.70 18.26 -4.10
CA SER A 57 10.43 17.79 -2.74
C SER A 57 10.48 16.26 -2.67
N ALA A 58 10.31 15.69 -1.47
CA ALA A 58 10.24 14.24 -1.26
C ALA A 58 9.06 13.53 -1.96
N SER A 59 8.14 14.30 -2.55
CA SER A 59 6.96 13.83 -3.28
C SER A 59 6.77 14.56 -4.61
N GLU A 60 7.78 15.28 -5.11
CA GLU A 60 7.67 16.00 -6.38
C GLU A 60 9.02 16.04 -7.09
N HIS A 61 9.03 15.55 -8.33
CA HIS A 61 10.19 15.63 -9.22
C HIS A 61 9.83 16.35 -10.52
N LEU A 62 10.80 17.07 -11.05
CA LEU A 62 10.75 17.74 -12.34
C LEU A 62 11.80 17.13 -13.25
N ILE A 63 11.40 16.75 -14.45
CA ILE A 63 12.31 16.36 -15.52
C ILE A 63 12.18 17.38 -16.64
N GLU A 64 13.27 18.06 -16.97
CA GLU A 64 13.34 18.95 -18.12
C GLU A 64 14.14 18.26 -19.22
N PHE A 65 13.67 18.33 -20.46
CA PHE A 65 14.35 17.70 -21.57
C PHE A 65 14.36 18.57 -22.83
N THR A 66 15.35 18.34 -23.68
CA THR A 66 15.45 18.92 -25.02
C THR A 66 16.14 17.91 -25.93
N ILE A 67 15.53 17.59 -27.07
CA ILE A 67 16.04 16.64 -28.07
C ILE A 67 16.13 17.38 -29.41
N ASP A 68 17.31 17.38 -30.02
CA ASP A 68 17.51 17.95 -31.35
C ASP A 68 17.03 16.96 -32.42
N LEU A 69 15.97 17.34 -33.13
CA LEU A 69 15.35 16.57 -34.22
C LEU A 69 15.83 17.01 -35.60
N SER A 70 16.79 17.94 -35.70
CA SER A 70 17.23 18.52 -36.98
C SER A 70 17.84 17.51 -37.95
N HIS A 71 18.22 16.32 -37.46
CA HIS A 71 18.74 15.20 -38.26
C HIS A 71 17.75 14.04 -38.40
N VAL A 72 16.57 14.13 -37.81
CA VAL A 72 15.50 13.13 -37.91
C VAL A 72 14.62 13.46 -39.12
N PRO A 73 14.33 12.49 -40.02
CA PRO A 73 13.37 12.68 -41.10
C PRO A 73 12.01 13.19 -40.58
N GLU A 74 11.41 14.17 -41.28
CA GLU A 74 10.14 14.79 -40.85
C GLU A 74 8.98 13.79 -40.68
N ASP A 75 8.98 12.69 -41.45
CA ASP A 75 7.97 11.63 -41.34
C ASP A 75 8.14 10.76 -40.08
N LEU A 76 9.30 10.82 -39.42
CA LEU A 76 9.58 10.20 -38.13
C LEU A 76 9.45 11.17 -36.97
N HIS A 77 9.20 12.47 -37.23
CA HIS A 77 8.97 13.45 -36.19
C HIS A 77 7.75 13.04 -35.36
N PRO A 78 7.84 13.12 -34.04
CA PRO A 78 6.89 12.44 -33.21
C PRO A 78 5.62 13.29 -33.09
N THR A 79 4.44 12.65 -33.09
CA THR A 79 3.14 13.35 -33.01
C THR A 79 2.74 13.56 -31.56
N SER A 80 2.08 14.68 -31.21
CA SER A 80 1.80 15.08 -29.83
C SER A 80 1.16 14.03 -28.89
N SER A 81 0.52 12.99 -29.42
CA SER A 81 0.04 11.83 -28.65
C SER A 81 1.04 10.68 -28.67
N GLY A 82 1.38 10.13 -27.50
CA GLY A 82 2.24 8.94 -27.38
C GLY A 82 3.73 9.19 -27.60
N LEU A 83 4.17 10.46 -27.49
CA LEU A 83 5.58 10.87 -27.59
C LEU A 83 6.48 10.22 -26.54
N LEU A 84 5.88 9.91 -25.39
CA LEU A 84 6.60 9.56 -24.19
C LEU A 84 6.03 8.25 -23.67
N LYS A 85 6.92 7.30 -23.40
CA LYS A 85 6.58 6.13 -22.61
C LYS A 85 7.41 6.17 -21.34
N ILE A 86 6.70 6.23 -20.21
CA ILE A 86 7.29 6.20 -18.88
C ILE A 86 6.98 4.85 -18.26
N SER A 87 8.00 4.20 -17.73
CA SER A 87 7.87 2.97 -16.94
C SER A 87 8.58 3.13 -15.61
N ILE A 88 8.00 2.60 -14.54
CA ILE A 88 8.64 2.53 -13.22
C ILE A 88 9.25 1.16 -13.02
N LEU A 89 10.49 1.16 -12.56
CA LEU A 89 11.25 -0.01 -12.18
C LEU A 89 11.60 0.04 -10.70
N GLN A 90 11.59 -1.12 -10.06
CA GLN A 90 12.17 -1.35 -8.75
C GLN A 90 12.96 -2.65 -8.82
N ASN A 91 14.20 -2.65 -8.31
CA ASN A 91 15.09 -3.81 -8.37
C ASN A 91 15.22 -4.40 -9.80
N ASP A 92 15.40 -3.53 -10.81
CA ASP A 92 15.48 -3.88 -12.24
C ASP A 92 14.22 -4.52 -12.84
N GLN A 93 13.13 -4.64 -12.07
CA GLN A 93 11.86 -5.17 -12.54
C GLN A 93 10.89 -4.03 -12.83
N LYS A 94 10.29 -4.08 -14.01
CA LYS A 94 9.22 -3.14 -14.38
C LYS A 94 7.98 -3.44 -13.53
N ILE A 95 7.60 -2.48 -12.69
CA ILE A 95 6.38 -2.57 -11.89
C ILE A 95 5.17 -2.14 -12.72
N ARG A 96 5.28 -0.99 -13.39
CA ARG A 96 4.13 -0.33 -14.02
C ARG A 96 4.55 0.55 -15.19
N ASP A 97 3.70 0.62 -16.21
CA ASP A 97 3.73 1.67 -17.24
C ASP A 97 2.83 2.83 -16.79
N VAL A 98 3.29 4.06 -16.92
CA VAL A 98 2.57 5.27 -16.50
C VAL A 98 1.78 5.79 -17.69
N SER A 99 0.47 5.98 -17.54
CA SER A 99 -0.37 6.54 -18.60
C SER A 99 -0.12 8.04 -18.78
N ASP A 100 -0.25 8.52 -20.01
CA ASP A 100 -0.13 9.95 -20.38
C ASP A 100 -1.04 10.87 -19.55
N GLU A 101 -2.19 10.37 -19.10
CA GLU A 101 -3.14 11.12 -18.26
C GLU A 101 -2.67 11.32 -16.81
N SER A 102 -1.66 10.56 -16.38
CA SER A 102 -1.21 10.54 -14.98
C SER A 102 -0.12 11.57 -14.70
N PHE A 103 0.56 12.09 -15.72
CA PHE A 103 1.62 13.10 -15.55
C PHE A 103 1.31 14.36 -16.36
N HIS A 104 1.81 15.49 -15.87
CA HIS A 104 1.73 16.74 -16.60
C HIS A 104 3.01 16.91 -17.42
N ALA A 105 2.91 16.68 -18.72
CA ALA A 105 3.96 17.01 -19.67
C ALA A 105 3.56 18.25 -20.50
N ASP A 106 4.39 19.29 -20.45
CA ASP A 106 4.33 20.41 -21.40
C ASP A 106 5.39 20.13 -22.47
N ILE A 107 4.94 19.76 -23.68
CA ILE A 107 5.83 19.37 -24.77
C ILE A 107 5.64 20.34 -25.93
N GLN A 108 6.74 20.97 -26.34
CA GLN A 108 6.77 21.94 -27.43
C GLN A 108 7.72 21.44 -28.52
N ILE A 109 7.26 21.58 -29.77
CA ILE A 109 8.08 21.31 -30.95
C ILE A 109 8.41 22.66 -31.57
N ASP A 110 9.62 23.13 -31.34
CA ASP A 110 10.11 24.38 -31.91
C ASP A 110 10.56 24.14 -33.34
N GLN A 111 9.94 24.87 -34.28
CA GLN A 111 10.29 24.86 -35.70
C GLN A 111 10.86 26.22 -36.09
N HIS A 112 12.19 26.29 -36.21
CA HIS A 112 12.88 27.41 -36.86
C HIS A 112 13.47 26.95 -38.19
N GLU A 113 13.73 27.87 -39.13
CA GLU A 113 14.03 27.60 -40.55
C GLU A 113 15.07 26.50 -40.82
N ASN A 114 15.94 26.13 -39.86
CA ASN A 114 16.88 25.01 -39.96
C ASN A 114 17.06 24.23 -38.64
N SER A 115 16.16 24.35 -37.66
CA SER A 115 16.27 23.61 -36.40
C SER A 115 14.91 23.13 -35.92
N HIS A 116 14.83 21.83 -35.67
CA HIS A 116 13.69 21.19 -35.02
C HIS A 116 14.14 20.71 -33.65
N ALA A 117 13.49 21.17 -32.59
CA ALA A 117 13.77 20.71 -31.24
C ALA A 117 12.47 20.27 -30.56
N LEU A 118 12.54 19.13 -29.88
CA LEU A 118 11.50 18.69 -28.96
C LEU A 118 11.95 19.08 -27.56
N SER A 119 11.27 20.03 -26.93
CA SER A 119 11.56 20.45 -25.57
C SER A 119 10.33 20.26 -24.68
N GLY A 120 10.55 20.09 -23.38
CA GLY A 120 9.45 19.99 -22.46
C GLY A 120 9.85 19.77 -21.02
N SER A 121 8.84 19.78 -20.16
CA SER A 121 8.97 19.41 -18.76
C SER A 121 7.96 18.33 -18.38
N ILE A 122 8.33 17.45 -17.46
CA ILE A 122 7.48 16.39 -16.91
C ILE A 122 7.45 16.57 -15.40
N HIS A 123 6.27 16.88 -14.86
CA HIS A 123 6.05 16.90 -13.41
C HIS A 123 5.57 15.53 -12.94
N LEU A 124 6.24 15.00 -11.92
CA LEU A 124 6.02 13.65 -11.40
C LEU A 124 5.63 13.70 -9.92
N PHE A 125 4.51 13.06 -9.60
CA PHE A 125 3.94 12.96 -8.26
C PHE A 125 3.68 11.48 -7.91
N PRO A 126 3.89 11.03 -6.66
CA PRO A 126 3.61 9.65 -6.23
C PRO A 126 2.20 9.15 -6.60
N GLU A 127 1.21 10.04 -6.52
CA GLU A 127 -0.19 9.81 -6.84
C GLU A 127 -0.37 9.32 -8.29
N ALA A 128 0.42 9.88 -9.22
CA ALA A 128 0.40 9.51 -10.64
C ALA A 128 0.79 8.04 -10.86
N PHE A 129 1.69 7.55 -10.03
CA PHE A 129 2.28 6.24 -10.14
C PHE A 129 1.49 5.19 -9.37
N GLN A 130 0.74 5.61 -8.36
CA GLN A 130 0.03 4.75 -7.42
C GLN A 130 0.98 3.68 -6.84
N THR A 131 2.20 4.09 -6.51
CA THR A 131 3.23 3.27 -5.87
C THR A 131 3.46 3.72 -4.44
N PRO A 132 3.84 2.82 -3.52
CA PRO A 132 4.22 3.20 -2.17
C PRO A 132 5.55 3.98 -2.13
N ASP A 133 5.93 4.45 -0.95
CA ASP A 133 7.24 5.02 -0.64
C ASP A 133 8.35 4.02 -0.95
N GLY A 134 9.51 4.54 -1.35
CA GLY A 134 10.68 3.74 -1.67
C GLY A 134 11.53 4.29 -2.81
N ASP A 135 12.57 3.54 -3.14
CA ASP A 135 13.50 3.84 -4.22
C ASP A 135 13.05 3.15 -5.52
N TYR A 136 13.06 3.93 -6.61
CA TYR A 136 12.63 3.52 -7.93
C TYR A 136 13.60 4.01 -9.00
N ARG A 137 13.49 3.44 -10.20
CA ARG A 137 14.05 4.00 -11.42
C ARG A 137 12.93 4.27 -12.40
N LEU A 138 12.88 5.50 -12.90
CA LEU A 138 12.01 5.88 -13.98
C LEU A 138 12.72 5.62 -15.30
N GLN A 139 12.19 4.72 -16.13
CA GLN A 139 12.64 4.57 -17.50
C GLN A 139 11.79 5.45 -18.41
N VAL A 140 12.43 6.46 -18.99
CA VAL A 140 11.84 7.42 -19.92
C VAL A 140 12.26 7.05 -21.34
N ARG A 141 11.28 6.87 -22.22
CA ARG A 141 11.47 6.57 -23.64
C ARG A 141 10.75 7.62 -24.47
N PHE A 142 11.50 8.26 -25.37
CA PHE A 142 10.95 9.19 -26.35
C PHE A 142 10.71 8.42 -27.64
N LEU A 143 9.48 8.42 -28.12
CA LEU A 143 9.06 7.61 -29.26
C LEU A 143 8.91 8.49 -30.50
N SER A 144 9.32 7.97 -31.65
CA SER A 144 9.07 8.52 -32.98
C SER A 144 7.63 8.21 -33.45
N ALA A 145 7.24 8.72 -34.62
CA ALA A 145 5.94 8.41 -35.23
C ALA A 145 5.72 6.91 -35.51
N ASP A 146 6.78 6.13 -35.72
CA ASP A 146 6.71 4.68 -35.95
C ASP A 146 6.88 3.85 -34.66
N SER A 147 6.85 4.50 -33.49
CA SER A 147 7.02 3.90 -32.16
C SER A 147 8.41 3.30 -31.89
N SER A 148 9.43 3.67 -32.67
CA SER A 148 10.82 3.40 -32.34
C SER A 148 11.35 4.43 -31.32
N ASP A 149 12.39 4.05 -30.57
CA ASP A 149 13.00 4.97 -29.60
C ASP A 149 13.83 6.03 -30.35
N LEU A 150 13.51 7.31 -30.16
CA LEU A 150 14.26 8.44 -30.74
C LEU A 150 15.66 8.54 -30.14
N ILE A 151 15.77 8.28 -28.84
CA ILE A 151 17.03 8.25 -28.10
C ILE A 151 17.06 7.01 -27.19
N PRO A 152 18.25 6.52 -26.80
CA PRO A 152 18.35 5.41 -25.86
C PRO A 152 17.55 5.67 -24.58
N PRO A 153 16.81 4.67 -24.05
CA PRO A 153 16.03 4.81 -22.83
C PRO A 153 16.85 5.39 -21.68
N LYS A 154 16.26 6.34 -20.95
CA LYS A 154 16.92 7.00 -19.81
C LYS A 154 16.36 6.52 -18.49
N GLU A 155 17.24 6.09 -17.61
CA GLU A 155 16.89 5.70 -16.25
C GLU A 155 17.22 6.83 -15.29
N ILE A 156 16.21 7.30 -14.55
CA ILE A 156 16.32 8.39 -13.59
C ILE A 156 15.99 7.81 -12.21
N PRO A 157 16.88 7.93 -11.22
CA PRO A 157 16.56 7.48 -9.87
C PRO A 157 15.48 8.38 -9.27
N LEU A 158 14.46 7.76 -8.69
CA LEU A 158 13.39 8.44 -7.93
C LEU A 158 13.34 7.85 -6.52
N SER A 159 13.05 8.68 -5.54
CA SER A 159 12.85 8.26 -4.15
C SER A 159 11.64 8.99 -3.61
N PHE A 160 10.64 8.24 -3.14
CA PHE A 160 9.44 8.80 -2.53
C PHE A 160 9.41 8.53 -1.03
N SER A 161 9.07 9.57 -0.26
CA SER A 161 8.87 9.49 1.18
C SER A 161 7.71 10.39 1.61
N SER A 162 6.50 9.82 1.65
CA SER A 162 5.28 10.47 2.12
C SER A 162 5.14 10.45 3.65
N ILE A 163 5.69 9.44 4.33
CA ILE A 163 5.62 9.34 5.79
C ILE A 163 6.58 10.31 6.47
N LYS A 164 6.01 11.31 7.14
CA LYS A 164 6.74 12.34 7.92
C LYS A 164 6.71 12.07 9.42
N ALA A 165 5.61 11.48 9.91
CA ALA A 165 5.41 11.26 11.33
C ALA A 165 4.63 9.96 11.60
N TYR A 166 4.94 9.35 12.74
CA TYR A 166 4.22 8.19 13.28
C TYR A 166 4.14 8.31 14.80
N SER A 167 2.96 8.07 15.36
CA SER A 167 2.75 7.98 16.81
C SER A 167 2.59 6.52 17.19
N SER A 168 3.50 6.01 18.02
CA SER A 168 3.46 4.62 18.47
C SER A 168 2.15 4.26 19.14
N ALA A 169 1.77 3.00 18.97
CA ALA A 169 0.71 2.39 19.74
C ALA A 169 1.06 2.42 21.24
N VAL A 170 0.04 2.45 22.09
CA VAL A 170 0.20 2.53 23.54
C VAL A 170 -0.52 1.37 24.24
N TRP A 171 0.04 0.94 25.36
CA TRP A 171 -0.46 -0.18 26.15
C TRP A 171 -1.51 0.25 27.16
N ASP A 172 -1.33 1.42 27.75
CA ASP A 172 -2.17 1.94 28.81
C ASP A 172 -2.75 3.30 28.45
N ALA A 173 -3.99 3.53 28.85
CA ALA A 173 -4.60 4.84 28.77
C ALA A 173 -3.95 5.77 29.81
N PRO A 174 -3.74 7.07 29.49
CA PRO A 174 -3.27 8.04 30.46
C PRO A 174 -4.17 8.08 31.71
N PRO A 175 -3.62 8.39 32.90
CA PRO A 175 -4.40 8.47 34.13
C PRO A 175 -5.60 9.43 34.00
N ASN A 176 -6.74 9.03 34.59
CA ASN A 176 -8.00 9.80 34.55
C ASN A 176 -8.61 10.00 33.16
N THR A 177 -8.25 9.17 32.19
CA THR A 177 -8.89 9.13 30.87
C THR A 177 -9.63 7.82 30.65
N THR A 178 -10.55 7.83 29.68
CA THR A 178 -11.10 6.63 29.05
C THR A 178 -10.59 6.63 27.61
N ALA A 179 -9.98 5.54 27.17
CA ALA A 179 -9.59 5.35 25.79
C ALA A 179 -10.79 4.83 24.98
N LEU A 180 -11.01 5.42 23.80
CA LEU A 180 -12.04 5.01 22.86
C LEU A 180 -11.37 4.70 21.52
N THR A 181 -11.63 3.53 20.95
CA THR A 181 -11.22 3.20 19.59
C THR A 181 -12.35 3.57 18.63
N LEU A 182 -12.11 4.57 17.81
CA LEU A 182 -13.08 5.15 16.89
C LEU A 182 -12.64 4.85 15.45
N TYR A 183 -13.49 4.19 14.66
CA TYR A 183 -13.20 3.87 13.28
C TYR A 183 -13.74 4.98 12.38
N PHE A 184 -12.85 5.64 11.66
CA PHE A 184 -13.17 6.72 10.74
C PHE A 184 -12.75 6.33 9.31
N PRO A 185 -13.54 6.68 8.30
CA PRO A 185 -13.15 6.42 6.92
C PRO A 185 -12.05 7.37 6.44
N GLU A 186 -11.26 6.88 5.49
CA GLU A 186 -10.50 7.76 4.60
C GLU A 186 -11.43 8.47 3.60
N GLU A 187 -10.88 9.38 2.80
CA GLU A 187 -11.63 10.24 1.89
C GLU A 187 -12.44 9.48 0.83
N GLU A 188 -11.88 8.38 0.31
CA GLU A 188 -12.50 7.50 -0.68
C GLU A 188 -13.46 6.47 -0.07
N HIS A 189 -13.51 6.39 1.27
CA HIS A 189 -14.35 5.46 2.03
C HIS A 189 -14.07 3.97 1.73
N GLU A 190 -12.86 3.61 1.26
CA GLU A 190 -12.48 2.20 1.02
C GLU A 190 -11.99 1.52 2.30
N HIS A 191 -11.42 2.30 3.22
CA HIS A 191 -10.84 1.80 4.47
C HIS A 191 -11.41 2.52 5.71
N LEU A 192 -11.56 1.75 6.79
CA LEU A 192 -11.84 2.28 8.13
C LEU A 192 -10.57 2.25 8.97
N ILE A 193 -10.13 3.44 9.38
CA ILE A 193 -8.91 3.66 10.14
C ILE A 193 -9.28 3.80 11.63
N PRO A 194 -8.82 2.90 12.51
CA PRO A 194 -9.05 3.01 13.94
C PRO A 194 -8.19 4.13 14.53
N ILE A 195 -8.80 5.01 15.32
CA ILE A 195 -8.16 6.11 16.03
C ILE A 195 -8.44 5.97 17.51
N THR A 196 -7.40 5.99 18.34
CA THR A 196 -7.59 6.03 19.79
C THR A 196 -7.73 7.48 20.27
N ARG A 197 -8.91 7.83 20.79
CA ARG A 197 -9.15 9.10 21.46
C ARG A 197 -9.20 8.91 22.97
N PHE A 198 -8.36 9.64 23.70
CA PHE A 198 -8.40 9.70 25.16
C PHE A 198 -9.32 10.81 25.62
N VAL A 199 -10.48 10.45 26.18
CA VAL A 199 -11.46 11.41 26.72
C VAL A 199 -11.38 11.47 28.25
N PRO A 200 -11.90 12.53 28.90
CA PRO A 200 -12.06 12.53 30.35
C PRO A 200 -12.80 11.27 30.82
N ARG A 201 -12.32 10.67 31.91
CA ARG A 201 -12.88 9.41 32.43
C ARG A 201 -14.40 9.46 32.51
N THR A 202 -15.05 8.49 31.88
CA THR A 202 -16.51 8.37 31.83
C THR A 202 -16.96 6.97 32.23
N ASN A 203 -18.18 6.87 32.77
CA ASN A 203 -18.88 5.60 33.00
C ASN A 203 -19.94 5.32 31.92
N THR A 204 -20.06 6.18 30.91
CA THR A 204 -20.99 6.03 29.78
C THR A 204 -20.24 5.80 28.47
N THR A 205 -19.29 4.87 28.46
CA THR A 205 -18.39 4.59 27.31
C THR A 205 -19.12 4.41 25.99
N LEU A 206 -20.25 3.68 25.97
CA LEU A 206 -21.09 3.50 24.77
C LEU A 206 -21.60 4.82 24.19
N ARG A 207 -22.13 5.70 25.06
CA ARG A 207 -22.64 7.01 24.65
C ARG A 207 -21.49 7.88 24.18
N GLU A 208 -20.40 7.90 24.93
CA GLU A 208 -19.24 8.71 24.62
C GLU A 208 -18.63 8.30 23.26
N THR A 209 -18.49 7.00 22.98
CA THR A 209 -18.01 6.48 21.69
C THR A 209 -18.81 7.06 20.52
N VAL A 210 -20.14 6.99 20.59
CA VAL A 210 -21.00 7.57 19.54
C VAL A 210 -20.89 9.09 19.49
N THR A 211 -20.86 9.77 20.63
CA THR A 211 -20.72 11.24 20.67
C THR A 211 -19.38 11.71 20.08
N GLN A 212 -18.33 10.90 20.20
CA GLN A 212 -17.03 11.19 19.62
C GLN A 212 -16.97 10.85 18.11
N LEU A 213 -17.66 9.80 17.66
CA LEU A 213 -17.89 9.56 16.23
C LEU A 213 -18.69 10.70 15.59
N GLU A 214 -19.74 11.19 16.25
CA GLU A 214 -20.55 12.33 15.79
C GLU A 214 -19.74 13.63 15.63
N GLN A 215 -18.55 13.73 16.24
CA GLN A 215 -17.64 14.87 16.09
C GLN A 215 -16.71 14.75 14.88
N GLY A 216 -16.49 13.53 14.38
CA GLY A 216 -15.51 13.25 13.33
C GLY A 216 -14.06 13.11 13.85
N PRO A 217 -13.12 12.79 12.94
CA PRO A 217 -11.69 12.72 13.25
C PRO A 217 -11.08 14.11 13.38
N ALA A 218 -9.89 14.21 13.99
CA ALA A 218 -9.10 15.45 13.92
C ALA A 218 -8.59 15.74 12.49
N ASP A 219 -8.64 17.01 12.09
CA ASP A 219 -8.36 17.43 10.70
C ASP A 219 -6.96 17.03 10.20
N HIS A 220 -5.94 17.06 11.07
CA HIS A 220 -4.56 16.74 10.73
C HIS A 220 -4.30 15.25 10.47
N LEU A 221 -5.29 14.39 10.66
CA LEU A 221 -5.17 12.95 10.39
C LEU A 221 -5.29 12.61 8.91
N GLY A 222 -5.81 13.52 8.08
CA GLY A 222 -6.05 13.25 6.65
C GLY A 222 -7.11 12.20 6.38
N LEU A 223 -8.10 12.08 7.28
CA LEU A 223 -9.28 11.22 7.17
C LEU A 223 -10.48 12.02 6.65
N ALA A 224 -11.58 11.33 6.28
CA ALA A 224 -12.78 12.01 5.81
C ALA A 224 -13.32 12.98 6.88
N PRO A 225 -13.57 14.26 6.53
CA PRO A 225 -13.96 15.26 7.53
C PRO A 225 -15.40 15.05 8.01
N GLY A 226 -15.62 15.38 9.28
CA GLY A 226 -16.95 15.34 9.91
C GLY A 226 -17.40 13.95 10.39
N SER A 227 -18.67 13.83 10.76
CA SER A 227 -19.22 12.60 11.31
C SER A 227 -19.39 11.54 10.21
N PRO A 228 -18.81 10.33 10.36
CA PRO A 228 -19.09 9.23 9.44
C PRO A 228 -20.45 8.58 9.70
N ILE A 229 -21.13 8.94 10.78
CA ILE A 229 -22.37 8.29 11.23
C ILE A 229 -23.56 9.24 11.24
N PRO A 230 -24.79 8.73 11.04
CA PRO A 230 -26.00 9.46 11.39
C PRO A 230 -26.11 9.66 12.91
N ARG A 231 -26.93 10.63 13.32
CA ARG A 231 -27.21 10.88 14.73
C ARG A 231 -27.84 9.65 15.39
N VAL A 232 -27.41 9.31 16.61
CA VAL A 232 -27.96 8.17 17.37
C VAL A 232 -28.56 8.63 18.71
N PRO A 233 -29.84 9.05 18.73
CA PRO A 233 -30.49 9.58 19.94
C PRO A 233 -30.46 8.65 21.16
N ARG A 234 -30.57 7.32 20.95
CA ARG A 234 -30.64 6.35 22.05
C ARG A 234 -29.80 5.11 21.76
N ILE A 235 -29.12 4.64 22.80
CA ILE A 235 -28.28 3.44 22.79
C ILE A 235 -28.62 2.66 24.06
N HIS A 236 -28.70 1.33 23.95
CA HIS A 236 -28.95 0.44 25.07
C HIS A 236 -28.12 -0.83 24.94
N LEU A 237 -27.43 -1.23 26.01
CA LEU A 237 -26.72 -2.50 26.08
C LEU A 237 -27.47 -3.46 27.01
N SER A 238 -27.77 -4.65 26.50
CA SER A 238 -28.38 -5.74 27.29
C SER A 238 -27.82 -7.08 26.83
N ALA A 239 -27.27 -7.85 27.77
CA ALA A 239 -26.72 -9.19 27.52
C ALA A 239 -25.74 -9.24 26.32
N GLY A 240 -24.84 -8.25 26.20
CA GLY A 240 -23.88 -8.18 25.10
C GLY A 240 -24.41 -7.57 23.79
N VAL A 241 -25.72 -7.30 23.70
CA VAL A 241 -26.34 -6.72 22.50
C VAL A 241 -26.52 -5.21 22.67
N THR A 242 -25.84 -4.44 21.83
CA THR A 242 -25.99 -2.98 21.73
C THR A 242 -27.07 -2.63 20.71
N SER A 243 -28.19 -2.12 21.21
CA SER A 243 -29.32 -1.62 20.41
C SER A 243 -29.14 -0.13 20.11
N LEU A 244 -29.01 0.22 18.83
CA LEU A 244 -28.86 1.58 18.34
C LEU A 244 -30.18 2.07 17.76
N TYR A 245 -30.71 3.16 18.30
CA TYR A 245 -31.96 3.76 17.82
C TYR A 245 -31.64 5.02 17.03
N LEU A 246 -31.87 4.94 15.73
CA LEU A 246 -31.66 5.98 14.74
C LEU A 246 -33.01 6.50 14.23
N THR A 247 -32.99 7.70 13.68
CA THR A 247 -34.08 8.15 12.80
C THR A 247 -33.95 7.46 11.45
N SER A 248 -35.06 7.33 10.70
CA SER A 248 -34.99 6.83 9.31
C SER A 248 -33.84 7.48 8.53
N PRO A 249 -33.09 6.71 7.73
CA PRO A 249 -31.88 7.19 7.07
C PRO A 249 -32.20 8.34 6.12
N SER A 250 -31.52 9.47 6.32
CA SER A 250 -31.48 10.57 5.35
C SER A 250 -30.35 10.34 4.35
N GLU A 251 -30.31 11.16 3.30
CA GLU A 251 -29.09 11.32 2.52
C GLU A 251 -27.91 11.69 3.46
N PRO A 252 -26.69 11.19 3.21
CA PRO A 252 -26.30 10.33 2.09
C PRO A 252 -26.60 8.82 2.28
N TYR A 253 -26.89 8.37 3.51
CA TYR A 253 -26.96 6.95 3.90
C TYR A 253 -28.08 6.13 3.23
N SER A 254 -29.09 6.80 2.67
CA SER A 254 -30.19 6.16 1.94
C SER A 254 -29.95 6.05 0.43
N VAL A 255 -28.90 6.70 -0.11
CA VAL A 255 -28.64 6.81 -1.55
C VAL A 255 -27.35 6.11 -1.93
N ASP A 256 -26.25 6.37 -1.21
CA ASP A 256 -24.92 5.85 -1.54
C ASP A 256 -24.61 4.59 -0.70
N PRO A 257 -24.48 3.40 -1.31
CA PRO A 257 -24.16 2.17 -0.59
C PRO A 257 -22.78 2.19 0.08
N SER A 258 -21.79 2.86 -0.50
CA SER A 258 -20.43 2.93 0.05
C SER A 258 -20.43 3.75 1.35
N ILE A 259 -21.03 4.94 1.30
CA ILE A 259 -21.15 5.80 2.49
C ILE A 259 -22.03 5.14 3.56
N ALA A 260 -23.14 4.51 3.14
CA ALA A 260 -24.03 3.81 4.07
C ALA A 260 -23.35 2.61 4.76
N SER A 261 -22.59 1.82 4.01
CA SER A 261 -21.83 0.69 4.54
C SER A 261 -20.77 1.16 5.52
N THR A 262 -19.99 2.18 5.12
CA THR A 262 -18.96 2.80 5.93
C THR A 262 -19.51 3.35 7.25
N ALA A 263 -20.66 4.02 7.21
CA ALA A 263 -21.32 4.54 8.42
C ALA A 263 -21.73 3.43 9.38
N ALA A 264 -22.33 2.35 8.85
CA ALA A 264 -22.71 1.19 9.65
C ALA A 264 -21.50 0.52 10.27
N HIS A 265 -20.44 0.28 9.50
CA HIS A 265 -19.21 -0.35 9.99
C HIS A 265 -18.43 0.54 10.96
N SER A 266 -18.44 1.87 10.79
CA SER A 266 -17.89 2.80 11.78
C SER A 266 -18.56 2.64 13.15
N LEU A 267 -19.89 2.49 13.19
CA LEU A 267 -20.62 2.17 14.42
C LEU A 267 -20.27 0.78 14.95
N ILE A 268 -20.23 -0.22 14.05
CA ILE A 268 -20.04 -1.63 14.42
C ILE A 268 -18.68 -1.84 15.08
N GLU A 269 -17.61 -1.41 14.43
CA GLU A 269 -16.25 -1.63 14.91
C GLU A 269 -15.91 -0.77 16.12
N SER A 270 -16.35 0.50 16.14
CA SER A 270 -16.07 1.38 17.29
C SER A 270 -16.77 0.92 18.56
N LEU A 271 -18.06 0.56 18.48
CA LEU A 271 -18.78 0.02 19.64
C LEU A 271 -18.31 -1.41 19.98
N GLY A 272 -17.91 -2.17 18.97
CA GLY A 272 -17.35 -3.50 19.12
C GLY A 272 -16.00 -3.55 19.83
N SER A 273 -15.26 -2.44 19.85
CA SER A 273 -14.02 -2.32 20.63
C SER A 273 -14.25 -2.30 22.15
N ILE A 274 -15.50 -2.18 22.60
CA ILE A 274 -15.88 -2.24 24.01
C ILE A 274 -16.12 -3.70 24.39
N ASN A 275 -15.35 -4.22 25.34
CA ASN A 275 -15.37 -5.64 25.75
C ASN A 275 -16.77 -6.20 26.06
N GLU A 276 -17.68 -5.38 26.60
CA GLU A 276 -19.05 -5.80 26.92
C GLU A 276 -19.99 -5.88 25.70
N VAL A 277 -19.55 -5.46 24.51
CA VAL A 277 -20.33 -5.49 23.27
C VAL A 277 -19.93 -6.69 22.43
N HIS A 278 -20.91 -7.53 22.12
CA HIS A 278 -20.72 -8.73 21.28
C HIS A 278 -21.53 -8.65 19.99
N GLU A 279 -22.68 -7.97 20.04
CA GLU A 279 -23.61 -7.88 18.92
C GLU A 279 -24.20 -6.47 18.85
N ILE A 280 -24.55 -6.05 17.64
CA ILE A 280 -25.16 -4.74 17.37
C ILE A 280 -26.44 -4.92 16.58
N GLN A 281 -27.51 -4.27 17.05
CA GLN A 281 -28.82 -4.25 16.39
C GLN A 281 -29.23 -2.81 16.11
N PHE A 282 -29.55 -2.52 14.85
CA PHE A 282 -30.07 -1.23 14.44
C PHE A 282 -31.60 -1.19 14.52
N TYR A 283 -32.12 -0.05 14.97
CA TYR A 283 -33.55 0.30 14.98
C TYR A 283 -33.71 1.67 14.31
N PHE A 284 -34.59 1.75 13.33
CA PHE A 284 -34.94 2.99 12.64
C PHE A 284 -36.38 3.36 13.01
N ASP A 285 -36.57 4.54 13.59
CA ASP A 285 -37.86 4.99 14.12
C ASP A 285 -38.52 3.99 15.08
N ASN A 286 -37.68 3.33 15.89
CA ASN A 286 -38.04 2.26 16.83
C ASN A 286 -38.50 0.93 16.18
N GLN A 287 -38.21 0.73 14.90
CA GLN A 287 -38.51 -0.50 14.17
C GLN A 287 -37.24 -1.14 13.61
N ILE A 288 -37.24 -2.47 13.51
CA ILE A 288 -36.24 -3.19 12.75
C ILE A 288 -36.72 -3.20 11.30
N ILE A 289 -35.92 -2.64 10.40
CA ILE A 289 -36.22 -2.61 8.97
C ILE A 289 -35.12 -3.36 8.20
N ALA A 290 -35.47 -3.89 7.04
CA ALA A 290 -34.55 -4.67 6.22
C ALA A 290 -33.39 -3.82 5.69
N GLU A 291 -33.64 -2.59 5.25
CA GLU A 291 -32.61 -1.74 4.62
C GLU A 291 -32.66 -0.34 5.24
N GLY A 292 -32.06 -0.18 6.42
CA GLY A 292 -31.87 1.10 7.08
C GLY A 292 -30.54 1.79 6.73
N PHE A 293 -29.62 1.06 6.12
CA PHE A 293 -28.45 1.59 5.40
C PHE A 293 -28.51 1.03 3.99
N LYS A 294 -28.32 1.87 2.96
CA LYS A 294 -28.42 1.44 1.57
C LYS A 294 -27.48 0.25 1.31
N GLY A 295 -28.04 -0.85 0.79
CA GLY A 295 -27.28 -2.06 0.46
C GLY A 295 -26.95 -2.98 1.65
N LEU A 296 -27.32 -2.64 2.88
CA LEU A 296 -27.10 -3.48 4.06
C LEU A 296 -28.40 -4.03 4.66
N ASN A 297 -28.41 -5.32 4.99
CA ASN A 297 -29.54 -5.93 5.69
C ASN A 297 -29.53 -5.58 7.18
N THR A 298 -30.12 -4.45 7.57
CA THR A 298 -30.16 -3.99 8.96
C THR A 298 -31.17 -4.74 9.84
N SER A 299 -31.90 -5.71 9.28
CA SER A 299 -32.79 -6.56 10.07
C SER A 299 -32.06 -7.66 10.83
N GLU A 300 -30.82 -7.94 10.45
CA GLU A 300 -29.93 -8.88 11.10
C GLU A 300 -29.11 -8.19 12.21
N ARG A 301 -28.48 -9.03 13.04
CA ARG A 301 -27.50 -8.59 14.02
C ARG A 301 -26.11 -8.57 13.39
N PHE A 302 -25.33 -7.57 13.75
CA PHE A 302 -23.96 -7.42 13.31
C PHE A 302 -23.01 -7.81 14.43
N TYR A 303 -21.87 -8.38 14.05
CA TYR A 303 -20.83 -8.81 14.98
C TYR A 303 -19.57 -7.98 14.68
N PRO A 304 -18.92 -7.40 15.71
CA PRO A 304 -17.61 -6.79 15.55
C PRO A 304 -16.61 -7.76 14.93
N SER A 305 -15.65 -7.22 14.18
CA SER A 305 -14.65 -8.06 13.52
C SER A 305 -13.71 -8.70 14.54
N GLN A 306 -13.61 -10.04 14.52
CA GLN A 306 -12.67 -10.83 15.33
C GLN A 306 -11.76 -11.69 14.44
N ARG A 307 -11.53 -11.24 13.21
CA ARG A 307 -10.76 -12.00 12.21
C ARG A 307 -9.28 -11.66 12.34
N THR A 308 -8.45 -12.62 11.97
CA THR A 308 -7.03 -12.37 11.74
C THR A 308 -6.87 -11.20 10.78
N SER A 309 -5.91 -10.34 11.08
CA SER A 309 -5.63 -9.15 10.31
C SER A 309 -4.13 -8.89 10.20
N TYR A 310 -3.74 -8.19 9.14
CA TYR A 310 -2.43 -7.55 9.05
C TYR A 310 -2.61 -6.05 9.02
N PHE A 311 -1.60 -5.31 9.49
CA PHE A 311 -1.70 -3.88 9.75
C PHE A 311 -0.75 -3.06 8.86
N PRO A 312 -1.09 -2.80 7.59
CA PRO A 312 -0.38 -1.82 6.77
C PRO A 312 -0.58 -0.39 7.34
N ALA A 313 0.16 0.56 6.78
CA ALA A 313 0.03 1.98 7.15
C ALA A 313 -0.76 2.74 6.11
N PHE A 314 -1.74 3.52 6.55
CA PHE A 314 -2.38 4.57 5.77
C PHE A 314 -1.67 5.90 6.04
N VAL A 315 -1.40 6.69 4.99
CA VAL A 315 -0.74 7.99 5.09
C VAL A 315 -1.75 9.09 4.85
N GLY A 316 -2.01 9.87 5.91
CA GLY A 316 -2.85 11.06 5.83
C GLY A 316 -2.19 12.17 5.01
N THR A 317 -2.98 13.18 4.64
CA THR A 317 -2.57 14.32 3.80
C THR A 317 -1.37 15.11 4.33
N GLU A 318 -1.19 15.15 5.65
CA GLU A 318 -0.03 15.80 6.28
C GLU A 318 1.21 14.90 6.40
N GLY A 319 1.15 13.65 5.91
CA GLY A 319 2.23 12.66 5.99
C GLY A 319 2.26 11.89 7.31
N ARG A 320 1.16 11.90 8.07
CA ARG A 320 1.03 11.09 9.29
C ARG A 320 0.62 9.66 8.93
N ALA A 321 1.41 8.68 9.34
CA ALA A 321 1.08 7.27 9.18
C ALA A 321 0.13 6.78 10.28
N LEU A 322 -0.86 5.98 9.90
CA LEU A 322 -1.91 5.40 10.74
C LEU A 322 -2.06 3.90 10.39
N LEU A 323 -1.91 3.00 11.37
CA LEU A 323 -2.06 1.57 11.12
C LEU A 323 -3.54 1.17 11.08
N PHE A 324 -3.96 0.32 10.15
CA PHE A 324 -5.34 -0.15 10.07
C PHE A 324 -5.44 -1.65 9.78
N PRO A 325 -6.47 -2.34 10.28
CA PRO A 325 -6.60 -3.78 10.08
C PRO A 325 -7.07 -4.09 8.66
N VAL A 326 -6.37 -4.99 7.99
CA VAL A 326 -6.84 -5.67 6.78
C VAL A 326 -7.12 -7.13 7.11
N TYR A 327 -8.39 -7.50 7.09
CA TYR A 327 -8.83 -8.83 7.48
C TYR A 327 -8.44 -9.89 6.46
N THR A 328 -8.03 -11.06 6.94
CA THR A 328 -7.62 -12.19 6.11
C THR A 328 -7.94 -13.51 6.80
N ASP A 329 -8.16 -14.56 6.00
CA ASP A 329 -8.30 -15.93 6.52
C ASP A 329 -6.93 -16.61 6.72
N GLN A 330 -5.83 -15.92 6.39
CA GLN A 330 -4.49 -16.41 6.62
C GLN A 330 -4.19 -16.44 8.13
N THR A 331 -3.63 -17.54 8.61
CA THR A 331 -3.25 -17.72 10.02
C THR A 331 -1.79 -18.10 10.19
N GLU A 332 -1.08 -18.41 9.10
CA GLU A 332 0.35 -18.67 9.17
C GLU A 332 1.14 -17.37 9.33
N ILE A 333 1.98 -17.32 10.37
CA ILE A 333 2.76 -16.13 10.75
C ILE A 333 3.64 -15.64 9.60
N VAL A 334 4.36 -16.54 8.91
CA VAL A 334 5.24 -16.15 7.80
C VAL A 334 4.43 -15.46 6.70
N LEU A 335 3.32 -16.06 6.28
CA LEU A 335 2.47 -15.51 5.22
C LEU A 335 1.76 -14.21 5.65
N LEU A 336 1.45 -14.04 6.94
CA LEU A 336 0.94 -12.77 7.47
C LEU A 336 1.98 -11.65 7.41
N LEU A 337 3.22 -11.92 7.83
CA LEU A 337 4.28 -10.91 7.77
C LEU A 337 4.71 -10.61 6.33
N GLU A 338 4.67 -11.59 5.44
CA GLU A 338 4.92 -11.36 4.01
C GLU A 338 3.87 -10.43 3.37
N LYS A 339 2.63 -10.41 3.88
CA LYS A 339 1.61 -9.44 3.43
C LYS A 339 1.95 -7.99 3.77
N LEU A 340 2.81 -7.74 4.76
CA LEU A 340 3.29 -6.40 5.14
C LEU A 340 4.40 -5.87 4.23
N LYS A 341 4.83 -6.67 3.23
CA LYS A 341 5.83 -6.30 2.23
C LYS A 341 5.18 -6.00 0.89
N TYR A 342 5.75 -5.04 0.16
CA TYR A 342 5.24 -4.64 -1.15
C TYR A 342 5.22 -5.78 -2.18
N GLN A 343 6.28 -6.60 -2.21
CA GLN A 343 6.50 -7.66 -3.20
C GLN A 343 5.38 -8.69 -3.27
N ASN A 344 4.64 -8.87 -2.17
CA ASN A 344 3.60 -9.88 -2.09
C ASN A 344 2.20 -9.32 -2.37
N GLN A 345 2.03 -7.99 -2.46
CA GLN A 345 0.72 -7.33 -2.58
C GLN A 345 0.79 -6.04 -3.42
N HIS A 346 1.39 -6.11 -4.62
CA HIS A 346 1.59 -4.92 -5.48
C HIS A 346 0.33 -4.13 -5.82
N ASP A 347 -0.82 -4.80 -5.93
CA ASP A 347 -2.10 -4.15 -6.27
C ASP A 347 -2.77 -3.49 -5.07
N PHE A 348 -2.36 -3.86 -3.85
CA PHE A 348 -2.93 -3.34 -2.61
C PHE A 348 -2.22 -2.07 -2.14
N TYR A 349 -0.89 -2.03 -2.31
CA TYR A 349 -0.08 -0.90 -1.85
C TYR A 349 0.03 0.19 -2.92
N HIS A 350 -0.11 1.43 -2.48
CA HIS A 350 -0.03 2.64 -3.31
C HIS A 350 0.41 3.82 -2.46
N HIS A 351 0.39 5.03 -3.01
CA HIS A 351 0.92 6.23 -2.35
C HIS A 351 0.26 6.56 -0.99
N ARG A 352 -1.00 6.13 -0.72
CA ARG A 352 -1.65 6.30 0.60
C ARG A 352 -1.56 5.06 1.47
N VAL A 353 -1.46 3.85 0.90
CA VAL A 353 -1.39 2.59 1.64
C VAL A 353 0.01 2.01 1.48
N GLN A 354 0.77 2.02 2.57
CA GLN A 354 2.19 1.76 2.62
C GLN A 354 2.49 0.41 3.27
N PRO A 355 3.46 -0.36 2.73
CA PRO A 355 4.01 -1.53 3.41
C PRO A 355 4.77 -1.08 4.66
N THR A 356 4.72 -1.89 5.72
CA THR A 356 5.39 -1.56 6.98
C THR A 356 6.69 -2.35 7.18
N ILE A 357 6.89 -3.44 6.41
CA ILE A 357 8.13 -4.21 6.42
C ILE A 357 8.87 -3.99 5.09
N PRO A 358 10.12 -3.49 5.10
CA PRO A 358 10.92 -3.38 3.89
C PRO A 358 11.34 -4.76 3.39
N HIS A 359 11.54 -4.88 2.09
CA HIS A 359 11.73 -6.16 1.42
C HIS A 359 12.96 -6.96 1.88
N PHE A 360 14.02 -6.25 2.29
CA PHE A 360 15.27 -6.84 2.76
C PHE A 360 15.20 -7.33 4.21
N VAL A 361 14.11 -7.06 4.94
CA VAL A 361 13.87 -7.62 6.28
C VAL A 361 13.20 -8.98 6.13
N GLU A 362 13.87 -10.02 6.61
CA GLU A 362 13.43 -11.41 6.44
C GLU A 362 13.25 -12.07 7.81
N LEU A 363 12.12 -12.76 7.98
CA LEU A 363 11.92 -13.67 9.11
C LEU A 363 12.68 -14.97 8.81
N LEU A 364 13.68 -15.28 9.63
CA LEU A 364 14.48 -16.50 9.52
C LEU A 364 13.81 -17.69 10.20
N ASP A 365 13.21 -17.47 11.37
CA ASP A 365 12.55 -18.51 12.15
C ASP A 365 11.50 -17.91 13.11
N HIS A 366 10.58 -18.74 13.58
CA HIS A 366 9.63 -18.38 14.63
C HIS A 366 9.27 -19.56 15.54
N GLU A 367 9.02 -19.29 16.81
CA GLU A 367 8.60 -20.29 17.79
C GLU A 367 7.44 -19.77 18.63
N ILE A 368 6.39 -20.58 18.78
CA ILE A 368 5.26 -20.29 19.68
C ILE A 368 5.40 -21.17 20.92
N SER A 369 5.41 -20.55 22.09
CA SER A 369 5.40 -21.24 23.38
C SER A 369 4.37 -20.58 24.30
N GLU A 370 3.33 -21.32 24.68
CA GLU A 370 2.20 -20.81 25.47
C GLU A 370 1.54 -19.63 24.77
N ASP A 371 1.63 -18.42 25.31
CA ASP A 371 1.08 -17.18 24.74
C ASP A 371 2.15 -16.21 24.20
N ARG A 372 3.38 -16.72 24.04
CA ARG A 372 4.54 -15.99 23.58
C ARG A 372 4.97 -16.45 22.19
N LEU A 373 5.18 -15.49 21.30
CA LEU A 373 5.76 -15.67 19.99
C LEU A 373 7.18 -15.11 19.95
N LEU A 374 8.15 -15.95 19.60
CA LEU A 374 9.53 -15.54 19.31
C LEU A 374 9.68 -15.39 17.79
N LEU A 375 10.14 -14.23 17.35
CA LEU A 375 10.40 -13.91 15.95
C LEU A 375 11.89 -13.64 15.75
N ASN A 376 12.57 -14.46 14.95
CA ASN A 376 13.98 -14.31 14.64
C ASN A 376 14.17 -13.76 13.22
N PHE A 377 14.65 -12.53 13.11
CA PHE A 377 14.87 -11.85 11.83
C PHE A 377 16.35 -11.86 11.40
N ASN A 378 16.60 -11.48 10.16
CA ASN A 378 17.94 -11.18 9.66
C ASN A 378 18.48 -9.85 10.25
N PRO A 379 19.79 -9.55 10.13
CA PRO A 379 20.39 -8.33 10.69
C PRO A 379 19.76 -7.02 10.20
N ALA A 380 19.16 -7.03 9.00
CA ALA A 380 18.56 -5.85 8.40
C ALA A 380 17.37 -5.31 9.21
N PHE A 381 16.69 -6.15 9.99
CA PHE A 381 15.63 -5.71 10.91
C PHE A 381 16.17 -4.70 11.93
N LYS A 382 17.26 -5.06 12.61
CA LYS A 382 17.91 -4.21 13.63
C LYS A 382 18.52 -2.95 13.01
N GLU A 383 19.13 -3.08 11.83
CA GLU A 383 19.67 -1.93 11.10
C GLU A 383 18.57 -0.93 10.75
N TYR A 384 17.46 -1.41 10.19
CA TYR A 384 16.35 -0.57 9.76
C TYR A 384 15.70 0.20 10.91
N ILE A 385 15.38 -0.47 12.04
CA ILE A 385 14.78 0.20 13.20
C ILE A 385 15.71 1.26 13.83
N THR A 386 17.03 1.10 13.64
CA THR A 386 18.03 2.05 14.16
C THR A 386 18.21 3.24 13.23
N GLN A 387 18.27 3.00 11.91
CA GLN A 387 18.51 4.04 10.91
C GLN A 387 17.26 4.86 10.59
N HIS A 388 16.07 4.24 10.69
CA HIS A 388 14.79 4.87 10.35
C HIS A 388 13.83 4.83 11.54
N PRO A 389 14.06 5.61 12.61
CA PRO A 389 13.32 5.46 13.87
C PRO A 389 11.79 5.62 13.75
N VAL A 390 11.30 6.48 12.83
CA VAL A 390 9.85 6.64 12.58
C VAL A 390 9.28 5.36 11.95
N HIS A 391 9.89 4.87 10.87
CA HIS A 391 9.45 3.66 10.18
C HIS A 391 9.68 2.40 11.01
N GLY A 392 10.76 2.36 11.80
CA GLY A 392 11.06 1.26 12.70
C GLY A 392 10.00 1.08 13.79
N LYS A 393 9.53 2.18 14.39
CA LYS A 393 8.40 2.15 15.34
C LYS A 393 7.14 1.62 14.69
N MET A 394 6.80 2.15 13.51
CA MET A 394 5.65 1.72 12.72
C MET A 394 5.72 0.23 12.35
N MET A 395 6.88 -0.24 11.92
CA MET A 395 7.13 -1.65 11.59
C MET A 395 6.91 -2.56 12.80
N ILE A 396 7.44 -2.18 13.97
CA ILE A 396 7.29 -2.96 15.19
C ILE A 396 5.82 -3.03 15.61
N ASP A 397 5.13 -1.89 15.69
CA ASP A 397 3.72 -1.87 16.08
C ASP A 397 2.84 -2.63 15.07
N SER A 398 3.13 -2.51 13.77
CA SER A 398 2.47 -3.27 12.71
C SER A 398 2.65 -4.78 12.87
N ILE A 399 3.87 -5.24 13.17
CA ILE A 399 4.15 -6.66 13.43
C ILE A 399 3.40 -7.12 14.68
N LEU A 400 3.50 -6.39 15.80
CA LEU A 400 2.82 -6.72 17.05
C LEU A 400 1.31 -6.86 16.85
N LEU A 401 0.68 -5.89 16.19
CA LEU A 401 -0.76 -5.92 15.94
C LEU A 401 -1.15 -7.07 15.00
N THR A 402 -0.34 -7.32 13.96
CA THR A 402 -0.60 -8.39 12.99
C THR A 402 -0.56 -9.75 13.66
N VAL A 403 0.50 -10.06 14.41
CA VAL A 403 0.61 -11.35 15.10
C VAL A 403 -0.32 -11.43 16.31
N GLY A 404 -0.60 -10.31 16.97
CA GLY A 404 -1.57 -10.21 18.07
C GLY A 404 -3.03 -10.37 17.64
N SER A 405 -3.32 -10.31 16.34
CA SER A 405 -4.64 -10.66 15.81
C SER A 405 -4.88 -12.18 15.77
N LEU A 406 -3.82 -12.99 15.89
CA LEU A 406 -3.94 -14.44 16.00
C LEU A 406 -4.44 -14.84 17.39
N PRO A 407 -5.25 -15.90 17.48
CA PRO A 407 -5.63 -16.43 18.78
C PRO A 407 -4.39 -16.88 19.55
N ASP A 408 -4.45 -16.73 20.87
CA ASP A 408 -3.45 -17.20 21.82
C ASP A 408 -2.08 -16.48 21.78
N ILE A 409 -1.89 -15.38 21.03
CA ILE A 409 -0.64 -14.61 21.04
C ILE A 409 -0.82 -13.31 21.81
N ASN A 410 -0.22 -13.24 23.00
CA ASN A 410 -0.26 -12.05 23.87
C ASN A 410 1.07 -11.32 23.97
N PHE A 411 2.18 -12.04 23.74
CA PHE A 411 3.54 -11.53 23.91
C PHE A 411 4.42 -11.85 22.71
N VAL A 412 5.32 -10.94 22.36
CA VAL A 412 6.26 -11.08 21.24
C VAL A 412 7.68 -10.76 21.69
N GLU A 413 8.63 -11.60 21.29
CA GLU A 413 10.06 -11.34 21.45
C GLU A 413 10.74 -11.26 20.08
N PHE A 414 11.54 -10.22 19.88
CA PHE A 414 12.30 -10.00 18.66
C PHE A 414 13.76 -10.41 18.84
N LEU A 415 14.24 -11.30 17.97
CA LEU A 415 15.64 -11.68 17.84
C LEU A 415 16.18 -11.28 16.46
N THR A 416 17.50 -11.08 16.38
CA THR A 416 18.25 -11.07 15.12
C THR A 416 19.37 -12.08 15.18
N GLU A 417 19.35 -13.05 14.27
CA GLU A 417 20.28 -14.19 14.25
C GLU A 417 20.41 -14.90 15.60
N GLY A 418 19.28 -15.01 16.33
CA GLY A 418 19.21 -15.64 17.65
C GLY A 418 19.58 -14.75 18.84
N GLU A 419 20.01 -13.51 18.61
CA GLU A 419 20.35 -12.55 19.67
C GLU A 419 19.20 -11.56 19.93
N PRO A 420 18.86 -11.24 21.19
CA PRO A 420 17.81 -10.26 21.50
C PRO A 420 18.06 -8.88 20.87
N VAL A 421 17.00 -8.28 20.34
CA VAL A 421 17.05 -6.93 19.76
C VAL A 421 16.85 -5.87 20.82
N HIS A 422 17.72 -4.86 20.85
CA HIS A 422 17.49 -3.64 21.61
C HIS A 422 16.59 -2.70 20.80
N LEU A 423 15.41 -2.41 21.33
CA LEU A 423 14.43 -1.54 20.67
C LEU A 423 14.76 -0.06 20.91
N PRO A 424 14.32 0.86 20.04
CA PRO A 424 14.37 2.30 20.30
C PRO A 424 13.73 2.67 21.65
N ALA A 425 14.30 3.63 22.37
CA ALA A 425 13.92 3.96 23.75
C ALA A 425 12.46 4.37 23.93
N GLU A 426 11.80 4.81 22.86
CA GLU A 426 10.39 5.22 22.85
C GLU A 426 9.42 4.05 22.69
N ILE A 427 9.92 2.87 22.34
CA ILE A 427 9.16 1.62 22.39
C ILE A 427 9.36 1.01 23.77
N ASN A 428 8.32 0.35 24.28
CA ASN A 428 8.42 -0.40 25.53
C ASN A 428 9.66 -1.31 25.49
N GLN A 429 10.47 -1.27 26.55
CA GLN A 429 11.71 -2.05 26.67
C GLN A 429 11.50 -3.34 27.48
N GLU A 430 10.29 -3.54 28.01
CA GLU A 430 9.92 -4.76 28.73
C GLU A 430 9.80 -5.91 27.73
N LEU A 431 10.73 -6.86 27.79
CA LEU A 431 10.69 -8.07 26.99
C LEU A 431 10.14 -9.25 27.83
N PRO A 432 9.26 -10.10 27.25
CA PRO A 432 8.66 -9.96 25.93
C PRO A 432 7.63 -8.81 25.86
N LEU A 433 7.45 -8.22 24.68
CA LEU A 433 6.50 -7.13 24.44
C LEU A 433 5.08 -7.66 24.44
N SER A 434 4.18 -7.05 25.20
CA SER A 434 2.75 -7.31 25.06
C SER A 434 2.20 -6.65 23.78
N ILE A 435 1.05 -7.14 23.29
CA ILE A 435 0.34 -6.49 22.19
C ILE A 435 -0.23 -5.14 22.68
N PRO A 436 0.01 -4.02 21.99
CA PRO A 436 -0.53 -2.73 22.40
C PRO A 436 -2.06 -2.72 22.29
N SER A 437 -2.73 -2.11 23.27
CA SER A 437 -4.20 -2.05 23.33
C SER A 437 -4.80 -0.90 22.51
N TYR A 438 -3.99 0.12 22.24
CA TYR A 438 -4.47 1.38 21.67
C TYR A 438 -3.58 1.82 20.51
N ILE A 439 -4.16 1.87 19.32
CA ILE A 439 -3.46 2.22 18.09
C ILE A 439 -3.86 3.61 17.61
N ASN A 440 -2.95 4.26 16.89
CA ASN A 440 -3.15 5.61 16.34
C ASN A 440 -3.72 6.60 17.37
N PRO A 441 -3.01 6.87 18.48
CA PRO A 441 -3.46 7.86 19.45
C PRO A 441 -3.63 9.21 18.78
N GLU A 442 -4.79 9.86 18.90
CA GLU A 442 -5.13 11.04 18.08
C GLU A 442 -4.18 12.25 18.27
N ASN A 443 -3.68 12.43 19.50
CA ASN A 443 -2.85 13.58 19.90
C ASN A 443 -1.36 13.28 20.03
#